data_AF-A0A084T2Z1-F1
#
_entry.id   AF-A0A084T2Z1-F1
#
_cell.length_a   1.000
_cell.length_b   1.000
_cell.length_c   1.000
_cell.angle_alpha   90.00
_cell.angle_beta   90.00
_cell.angle_gamma   90.00
#
_symmetry.space_group_name_H-M   'P 1'
#
loop_
_entity.id
_entity.type
_entity.pdbx_description
1 polymer ?
#
loop_
_entity_poly.entity_id
_entity_poly.type
_entity_poly.pdbx_seq_one_letter_code
_entity_poly.pdbx_strand_id
1 'polypeptide(L)'
;MWSWLAIALSCLLFIFAVEKGDKSRSVLFSALTHSLLIVLLATSGLETKYELLVLLGLVVFLFSDASGQYTRFAKLSFVGYLIAQSLYGWAMWGQVNSQFVLWLPALMLCLAIVTFFLLLPRLDSFLVPVTVMGISLVHLVCAAGEAWLAQSGMSSLLGFLGALTMVLSAMLLALDKYRFHSRRARYAISGSYYLAHALIVASAIS
;
A
#
# COMPACT_ATOMS: atom_id res chain seq x y z
N MET A 1 5.08 -17.58 -13.25
CA MET A 1 5.85 -18.08 -12.07
C MET A 1 7.22 -17.40 -11.95
N TRP A 2 8.02 -17.32 -13.01
CA TRP A 2 9.33 -16.65 -13.00
C TRP A 2 9.29 -15.14 -12.67
N SER A 3 8.21 -14.45 -13.06
CA SER A 3 7.99 -13.03 -12.75
C SER A 3 7.89 -12.76 -11.24
N TRP A 4 7.13 -13.57 -10.51
CA TRP A 4 7.01 -13.46 -9.04
C TRP A 4 8.35 -13.67 -8.32
N LEU A 5 9.20 -14.56 -8.83
CA LEU A 5 10.54 -14.80 -8.30
C LEU A 5 11.45 -13.59 -8.54
N ALA A 6 11.39 -12.97 -9.73
CA ALA A 6 12.11 -11.74 -10.03
C ALA A 6 11.68 -10.57 -9.13
N ILE A 7 10.37 -10.43 -8.86
CA ILE A 7 9.84 -9.42 -7.93
C ILE A 7 10.34 -9.68 -6.50
N ALA A 8 10.30 -10.94 -6.03
CA ALA A 8 10.78 -11.31 -4.70
C ALA A 8 12.29 -11.04 -4.53
N LEU A 9 13.10 -11.38 -5.53
CA LEU A 9 14.55 -11.08 -5.56
C LEU A 9 14.81 -9.57 -5.55
N SER A 10 14.09 -8.80 -6.35
CA SER A 10 14.21 -7.35 -6.38
C SER A 10 13.82 -6.71 -5.04
N CYS A 11 12.80 -7.25 -4.37
CA CYS A 11 12.41 -6.83 -3.02
C CYS A 11 13.52 -7.11 -1.98
N LEU A 12 14.14 -8.30 -2.03
CA LEU A 12 15.28 -8.62 -1.19
C LEU A 12 16.47 -7.68 -1.43
N LEU A 13 16.79 -7.39 -2.70
CA LEU A 13 17.86 -6.46 -3.05
C LEU A 13 17.59 -5.03 -2.56
N PHE A 14 16.34 -4.57 -2.63
CA PHE A 14 15.92 -3.29 -2.04
C PHE A 14 16.17 -3.27 -0.53
N ILE A 15 15.74 -4.31 0.17
CA ILE A 15 15.91 -4.46 1.61
C ILE A 15 17.40 -4.39 2.01
N PHE A 16 18.27 -5.07 1.28
CA PHE A 16 19.73 -5.00 1.50
C PHE A 16 20.32 -3.62 1.16
N ALA A 17 19.80 -2.93 0.14
CA ALA A 17 20.24 -1.58 -0.21
C ALA A 17 19.88 -0.55 0.87
N VAL A 18 18.68 -0.67 1.47
CA VAL A 18 18.24 0.15 2.60
C VAL A 18 19.13 -0.10 3.83
N GLU A 19 19.52 -1.34 4.09
CA GLU A 19 20.45 -1.67 5.19
C GLU A 19 21.80 -0.98 5.04
N LYS A 20 22.34 -0.97 3.82
CA LYS A 20 23.64 -0.39 3.52
C LYS A 20 23.63 1.15 3.58
N GLY A 21 22.46 1.77 3.67
CA GLY A 21 22.28 3.22 3.75
C GLY A 21 22.55 3.95 2.43
N ASP A 22 22.68 3.22 1.33
CA ASP A 22 22.99 3.78 0.02
C ASP A 22 21.69 4.22 -0.68
N LYS A 23 21.36 5.51 -0.53
CA LYS A 23 20.10 6.10 -1.00
C LYS A 23 19.88 5.87 -2.50
N SER A 24 20.92 5.98 -3.33
CA SER A 24 20.78 5.82 -4.78
C SER A 24 20.41 4.39 -5.17
N ARG A 25 20.97 3.38 -4.50
CA ARG A 25 20.63 1.97 -4.75
C ARG A 25 19.24 1.62 -4.23
N SER A 26 18.84 2.20 -3.10
CA SER A 26 17.48 2.07 -2.56
C SER A 26 16.44 2.61 -3.55
N VAL A 27 16.67 3.80 -4.13
CA VAL A 27 15.79 4.34 -5.20
C VAL A 27 15.72 3.38 -6.37
N LEU A 28 16.87 2.93 -6.87
CA LEU A 28 16.92 2.08 -8.05
C LEU A 28 16.14 0.77 -7.84
N PHE A 29 16.35 0.08 -6.72
CA PHE A 29 15.67 -1.19 -6.46
C PHE A 29 14.18 -1.03 -6.14
N SER A 30 13.77 0.07 -5.49
CA SER A 30 12.34 0.38 -5.32
C SER A 30 11.66 0.67 -6.66
N ALA A 31 12.31 1.47 -7.51
CA ALA A 31 11.78 1.75 -8.84
C ALA A 31 11.69 0.45 -9.67
N LEU A 32 12.69 -0.42 -9.52
CA LEU A 32 12.73 -1.70 -10.21
C LEU A 32 11.61 -2.65 -9.75
N THR A 33 11.35 -2.80 -8.44
CA THR A 33 10.25 -3.64 -7.93
C THR A 33 8.89 -3.16 -8.42
N HIS A 34 8.63 -1.84 -8.37
CA HIS A 34 7.38 -1.27 -8.86
C HIS A 34 7.25 -1.40 -10.38
N SER A 35 8.33 -1.17 -11.13
CA SER A 35 8.32 -1.35 -12.59
C SER A 35 8.02 -2.80 -13.00
N LEU A 36 8.57 -3.79 -12.29
CA LEU A 36 8.28 -5.20 -12.52
C LEU A 36 6.81 -5.52 -12.25
N LEU A 37 6.20 -4.96 -11.20
CA LEU A 37 4.77 -5.14 -10.92
C LEU A 37 3.90 -4.49 -12.00
N ILE A 38 4.27 -3.31 -12.50
CA ILE A 38 3.58 -2.62 -13.60
C ILE A 38 3.65 -3.47 -14.87
N VAL A 39 4.83 -3.96 -15.24
CA VAL A 39 5.03 -4.80 -16.42
C VAL A 39 4.23 -6.10 -16.29
N LEU A 40 4.26 -6.74 -15.11
CA LEU A 40 3.51 -7.96 -14.87
C LEU A 40 2.01 -7.75 -15.13
N LEU A 41 1.43 -6.69 -14.55
CA LEU A 41 0.02 -6.35 -14.73
C LEU A 41 -0.31 -5.93 -16.18
N ALA A 42 0.61 -5.25 -16.86
CA ALA A 42 0.42 -4.90 -18.27
C ALA A 42 0.45 -6.15 -19.18
N THR A 43 1.25 -7.17 -18.84
CA THR A 43 1.35 -8.41 -19.62
C THR A 43 0.23 -9.41 -19.35
N SER A 44 -0.50 -9.30 -18.24
CA SER A 44 -1.63 -10.20 -17.92
C SER A 44 -2.90 -9.88 -18.69
N GLY A 45 -2.94 -8.76 -19.41
CA GLY A 45 -4.17 -8.23 -20.03
C GLY A 45 -4.73 -7.07 -19.19
N LEU A 46 -5.24 -6.04 -19.88
CA LEU A 46 -5.91 -4.87 -19.30
C LEU A 46 -7.34 -4.83 -19.82
N GLU A 47 -8.11 -5.85 -19.50
CA GLU A 47 -9.46 -6.03 -20.06
C GLU A 47 -10.52 -5.33 -19.18
N THR A 48 -10.24 -5.21 -17.88
CA THR A 48 -11.20 -4.65 -16.92
C THR A 48 -10.82 -3.24 -16.48
N LYS A 49 -11.85 -2.43 -16.18
CA LYS A 49 -11.64 -1.09 -15.58
C LYS A 49 -10.84 -1.18 -14.27
N TYR A 50 -11.02 -2.27 -13.53
CA TYR A 50 -10.30 -2.55 -12.28
C TYR A 50 -8.78 -2.62 -12.47
N GLU A 51 -8.31 -3.45 -13.41
CA GLU A 51 -6.87 -3.59 -13.71
C GLU A 51 -6.24 -2.25 -14.13
N LEU A 52 -6.94 -1.45 -14.93
CA LEU A 52 -6.45 -0.16 -15.40
C LEU A 52 -6.33 0.86 -14.26
N LEU A 53 -7.29 0.88 -13.33
CA LEU A 53 -7.24 1.72 -12.12
C LEU A 53 -6.11 1.29 -11.17
N VAL A 54 -5.87 -0.02 -11.02
CA VAL A 54 -4.75 -0.56 -10.23
C VAL A 54 -3.42 -0.18 -10.88
N LEU A 55 -3.28 -0.35 -12.21
CA LEU A 55 -2.08 0.05 -12.95
C LEU A 55 -1.79 1.55 -12.78
N LEU A 56 -2.81 2.40 -12.92
CA LEU A 56 -2.67 3.84 -12.75
C LEU A 56 -2.25 4.20 -11.32
N GLY A 57 -2.84 3.55 -10.32
CA GLY A 57 -2.43 3.67 -8.91
C GLY A 57 -0.95 3.33 -8.72
N LEU A 58 -0.50 2.22 -9.32
CA LEU A 58 0.88 1.73 -9.23
C LEU A 58 1.90 2.67 -9.90
N VAL A 59 1.52 3.29 -11.03
CA VAL A 59 2.34 4.31 -11.72
C VAL A 59 2.47 5.57 -10.86
N VAL A 60 1.35 6.10 -10.35
CA VAL A 60 1.36 7.28 -9.46
C VAL A 60 2.22 6.99 -8.22
N PHE A 61 2.15 5.78 -7.72
CA PHE A 61 2.89 5.33 -6.57
C PHE A 61 4.40 5.24 -6.82
N LEU A 62 4.83 4.74 -7.99
CA LEU A 62 6.24 4.75 -8.40
C LEU A 62 6.81 6.18 -8.41
N PHE A 63 6.08 7.14 -9.00
CA PHE A 63 6.48 8.54 -9.02
C PHE A 63 6.54 9.14 -7.61
N SER A 64 5.56 8.79 -6.78
CA SER A 64 5.48 9.20 -5.40
C SER A 64 6.67 8.69 -4.57
N ASP A 65 7.02 7.40 -4.69
CA ASP A 65 8.11 6.80 -3.93
C ASP A 65 9.47 7.36 -4.36
N ALA A 66 9.69 7.51 -5.67
CA ALA A 66 10.89 8.15 -6.21
C ALA A 66 11.05 9.59 -5.68
N SER A 67 9.96 10.34 -5.60
CA SER A 67 9.94 11.71 -5.06
C SER A 67 10.15 11.74 -3.54
N GLY A 68 9.68 10.72 -2.82
CA GLY A 68 9.76 10.62 -1.36
C GLY A 68 11.18 10.43 -0.83
N GLN A 69 12.07 9.87 -1.63
CA GLN A 69 13.47 9.67 -1.26
C GLN A 69 14.28 10.99 -1.30
N TYR A 70 13.76 12.02 -1.98
CA TYR A 70 14.30 13.38 -1.91
C TYR A 70 13.55 14.20 -0.86
N THR A 71 14.22 14.55 0.25
CA THR A 71 13.64 15.31 1.37
C THR A 71 12.99 16.63 0.94
N ARG A 72 13.45 17.21 -0.18
CA ARG A 72 12.90 18.42 -0.80
C ARG A 72 11.45 18.25 -1.31
N PHE A 73 11.06 17.04 -1.71
CA PHE A 73 9.76 16.74 -2.32
C PHE A 73 8.90 15.81 -1.45
N ALA A 74 9.20 15.71 -0.15
CA ALA A 74 8.47 14.84 0.77
C ALA A 74 6.95 15.14 0.83
N LYS A 75 6.54 16.41 0.68
CA LYS A 75 5.11 16.78 0.61
C LYS A 75 4.43 16.30 -0.68
N LEU A 76 5.12 16.38 -1.82
CA LEU A 76 4.62 15.91 -3.11
C LEU A 76 4.47 14.39 -3.13
N SER A 77 5.45 13.69 -2.57
CA SER A 77 5.36 12.25 -2.32
C SER A 77 4.14 11.93 -1.46
N PHE A 78 3.96 12.60 -0.32
CA PHE A 78 2.80 12.34 0.54
C PHE A 78 1.46 12.48 -0.21
N VAL A 79 1.30 13.51 -1.04
CA VAL A 79 0.10 13.68 -1.86
C VAL A 79 -0.03 12.57 -2.91
N GLY A 80 1.06 12.17 -3.57
CA GLY A 80 1.07 11.05 -4.52
C GLY A 80 0.65 9.72 -3.88
N TYR A 81 1.12 9.45 -2.66
CA TYR A 81 0.70 8.30 -1.86
C TYR A 81 -0.81 8.28 -1.62
N LEU A 82 -1.41 9.42 -1.25
CA LEU A 82 -2.85 9.53 -1.03
C LEU A 82 -3.66 9.32 -2.31
N ILE A 83 -3.19 9.87 -3.42
CA ILE A 83 -3.84 9.70 -4.74
C ILE A 83 -3.80 8.23 -5.15
N ALA A 84 -2.66 7.56 -5.01
CA ALA A 84 -2.52 6.14 -5.33
C ALA A 84 -3.43 5.25 -4.46
N GLN A 85 -3.49 5.51 -3.15
CA GLN A 85 -4.41 4.78 -2.25
C GLN A 85 -5.87 5.01 -2.61
N SER A 86 -6.23 6.23 -3.01
CA SER A 86 -7.59 6.55 -3.45
C SER A 86 -7.94 5.88 -4.77
N LEU A 87 -7.00 5.79 -5.71
CA LEU A 87 -7.13 5.04 -6.96
C LEU A 87 -7.38 3.56 -6.71
N TYR A 88 -6.62 2.93 -5.81
CA TYR A 88 -6.87 1.54 -5.41
C TYR A 88 -8.24 1.36 -4.76
N GLY A 89 -8.64 2.30 -3.90
CA GLY A 89 -9.97 2.29 -3.27
C GLY A 89 -11.10 2.37 -4.31
N TRP A 90 -10.97 3.26 -5.30
CA TRP A 90 -11.92 3.35 -6.41
C TRP A 90 -11.93 2.11 -7.31
N ALA A 91 -10.76 1.50 -7.54
CA ALA A 91 -10.66 0.25 -8.28
C ALA A 91 -11.51 -0.85 -7.60
N MET A 92 -11.36 -1.00 -6.28
CA MET A 92 -12.10 -1.98 -5.49
C MET A 92 -13.59 -1.65 -5.40
N TRP A 93 -13.96 -0.37 -5.30
CA TRP A 93 -15.37 0.03 -5.34
C TRP A 93 -16.05 -0.31 -6.66
N GLY A 94 -15.33 -0.23 -7.78
CA GLY A 94 -15.83 -0.60 -9.10
C GLY A 94 -16.29 -2.07 -9.21
N GLN A 95 -15.92 -2.91 -8.26
CA GLN A 95 -16.28 -4.34 -8.20
C GLN A 95 -17.57 -4.62 -7.40
N VAL A 96 -18.09 -3.63 -6.65
CA VAL A 96 -19.23 -3.83 -5.74
C VAL A 96 -20.54 -3.52 -6.47
N ASN A 97 -21.34 -4.57 -6.74
CA ASN A 97 -22.69 -4.44 -7.29
C ASN A 97 -23.74 -4.47 -6.17
N SER A 98 -24.18 -3.27 -5.78
CA SER A 98 -25.50 -2.95 -5.23
C SER A 98 -25.90 -3.38 -3.80
N GLN A 99 -25.19 -4.27 -3.09
CA GLN A 99 -25.46 -4.54 -1.67
C GLN A 99 -24.36 -3.95 -0.79
N PHE A 100 -24.54 -2.67 -0.43
CA PHE A 100 -23.65 -1.96 0.50
C PHE A 100 -23.93 -2.40 1.92
N VAL A 101 -22.91 -2.85 2.64
CA VAL A 101 -23.08 -3.44 3.96
C VAL A 101 -22.49 -2.52 5.04
N LEU A 102 -23.34 -1.71 5.68
CA LEU A 102 -22.89 -0.65 6.60
C LEU A 102 -22.07 -1.10 7.82
N TRP A 103 -22.15 -2.38 8.23
CA TRP A 103 -21.47 -2.85 9.44
C TRP A 103 -19.96 -2.99 9.25
N LEU A 104 -19.47 -3.30 8.04
CA LEU A 104 -18.04 -3.50 7.80
C LEU A 104 -17.27 -2.17 7.82
N PRO A 105 -17.71 -1.10 7.14
CA PRO A 105 -17.14 0.23 7.29
C PRO A 105 -17.21 0.75 8.74
N ALA A 106 -18.31 0.49 9.46
CA ALA A 106 -18.45 0.88 10.86
C ALA A 106 -17.41 0.20 11.77
N LEU A 107 -17.14 -1.10 11.57
CA LEU A 107 -16.14 -1.84 12.32
C LEU A 107 -14.72 -1.36 12.01
N MET A 108 -14.40 -1.13 10.73
CA MET A 108 -13.10 -0.58 10.33
C MET A 108 -12.87 0.83 10.87
N LEU A 109 -13.90 1.68 10.87
CA LEU A 109 -13.84 3.02 11.42
C LEU A 109 -13.63 2.99 12.95
N CYS A 110 -14.30 2.08 13.66
CA CYS A 110 -14.05 1.88 15.09
C CYS A 110 -12.59 1.46 15.36
N LEU A 111 -12.07 0.49 14.62
CA LEU A 111 -10.68 0.04 14.74
C LEU A 111 -9.69 1.18 14.48
N ALA A 112 -9.97 2.01 13.48
CA ALA A 112 -9.14 3.15 13.14
C ALA A 112 -9.15 4.23 14.23
N ILE A 113 -10.32 4.54 14.80
CA ILE A 113 -10.45 5.48 15.92
C ILE A 113 -9.67 4.96 17.13
N VAL A 114 -9.84 3.69 17.52
CA VAL A 114 -9.12 3.09 18.64
C VAL A 114 -7.61 3.15 18.42
N THR A 115 -7.15 2.80 17.22
CA THR A 115 -5.73 2.90 16.85
C THR A 115 -5.24 4.34 16.94
N PHE A 116 -6.01 5.29 16.41
CA PHE A 116 -5.67 6.71 16.44
C PHE A 116 -5.53 7.23 17.87
N PHE A 117 -6.44 6.89 18.78
CA PHE A 117 -6.35 7.26 20.19
C PHE A 117 -5.15 6.63 20.90
N LEU A 118 -4.81 5.37 20.58
CA LEU A 118 -3.60 4.72 21.10
C LEU A 118 -2.31 5.38 20.61
N LEU A 119 -2.35 5.93 19.40
CA LEU A 119 -1.25 6.64 18.76
C LEU A 119 -1.17 8.12 19.20
N LEU A 120 -2.30 8.73 19.57
CA LEU A 120 -2.43 10.14 19.96
C LEU A 120 -1.42 10.61 21.03
N PRO A 121 -1.21 9.93 22.17
CA PRO A 121 -0.22 10.35 23.18
C PRO A 121 1.23 10.28 22.67
N ARG A 122 1.45 9.75 21.45
CA ARG A 122 2.76 9.58 20.82
C ARG A 122 2.91 10.42 19.55
N LEU A 123 1.93 11.23 19.13
CA LEU A 123 1.90 11.84 17.79
C LEU A 123 1.74 13.36 17.75
N ASP A 124 2.18 14.05 18.80
CA ASP A 124 1.96 15.50 19.00
C ASP A 124 2.42 16.40 17.83
N SER A 125 3.52 16.07 17.13
CA SER A 125 4.06 16.90 16.03
C SER A 125 3.67 16.43 14.62
N PHE A 126 3.27 15.17 14.44
CA PHE A 126 2.95 14.57 13.13
C PHE A 126 1.49 14.11 13.01
N LEU A 127 0.61 14.64 13.87
CA LEU A 127 -0.80 14.26 13.95
C LEU A 127 -1.51 14.43 12.61
N VAL A 128 -1.33 15.57 11.94
CA VAL A 128 -2.05 15.89 10.70
C VAL A 128 -1.69 14.96 9.53
N PRO A 129 -0.41 14.69 9.20
CA PRO A 129 -0.07 13.70 8.18
C PRO A 129 -0.59 12.30 8.51
N VAL A 130 -0.56 11.90 9.79
CA VAL A 130 -0.98 10.56 10.20
C VAL A 130 -2.50 10.40 10.17
N THR A 131 -3.28 11.41 10.54
CA THR A 131 -4.74 11.36 10.41
C THR A 131 -5.17 11.27 8.95
N VAL A 132 -4.61 12.09 8.07
CA VAL A 132 -4.96 12.10 6.65
C VAL A 132 -4.62 10.75 5.99
N MET A 133 -3.46 10.19 6.29
CA MET A 133 -3.06 8.86 5.80
C MET A 133 -3.90 7.72 6.43
N GLY A 134 -4.31 7.87 7.69
CA GLY A 134 -5.21 6.93 8.35
C GLY A 134 -6.58 6.89 7.66
N ILE A 135 -7.14 8.06 7.32
CA ILE A 135 -8.43 8.16 6.63
C ILE A 135 -8.37 7.50 5.25
N SER A 136 -7.31 7.74 4.46
CA SER A 136 -7.16 7.10 3.14
C SER A 136 -7.02 5.58 3.24
N LEU A 137 -6.30 5.09 4.24
CA LEU A 137 -6.14 3.66 4.52
C LEU A 137 -7.44 3.00 4.95
N VAL A 138 -8.23 3.67 5.81
CA VAL A 138 -9.57 3.19 6.19
C VAL A 138 -10.46 3.11 4.96
N HIS A 139 -10.46 4.14 4.12
CA HIS A 139 -11.22 4.12 2.87
C HIS A 139 -10.81 2.94 1.98
N LEU A 140 -9.52 2.67 1.82
CA LEU A 140 -9.01 1.54 1.04
C LEU A 140 -9.45 0.18 1.61
N VAL A 141 -9.29 -0.05 2.92
CA VAL A 141 -9.68 -1.33 3.55
C VAL A 141 -11.19 -1.54 3.52
N CYS A 142 -11.98 -0.48 3.71
CA CYS A 142 -13.43 -0.57 3.56
C CYS A 142 -13.81 -0.96 2.13
N ALA A 143 -13.24 -0.30 1.12
CA ALA A 143 -13.52 -0.63 -0.29
C ALA A 143 -13.12 -2.06 -0.64
N ALA A 144 -11.94 -2.52 -0.18
CA ALA A 144 -11.49 -3.89 -0.39
C ALA A 144 -12.32 -4.93 0.37
N GLY A 145 -12.78 -4.60 1.58
CA GLY A 145 -13.64 -5.47 2.38
C GLY A 145 -15.04 -5.64 1.79
N GLU A 146 -15.64 -4.56 1.30
CA GLU A 146 -16.91 -4.61 0.56
C GLU A 146 -16.75 -5.40 -0.75
N ALA A 147 -15.67 -5.20 -1.49
CA ALA A 147 -15.37 -5.98 -2.70
C ALA A 147 -15.23 -7.48 -2.40
N TRP A 148 -14.62 -7.83 -1.27
CA TRP A 148 -14.52 -9.21 -0.82
C TRP A 148 -15.88 -9.82 -0.45
N LEU A 149 -16.73 -9.08 0.28
CA LEU A 149 -18.08 -9.54 0.61
C LEU A 149 -18.97 -9.69 -0.64
N ALA A 150 -18.84 -8.79 -1.61
CA ALA A 150 -19.68 -8.79 -2.80
C ALA A 150 -19.38 -9.94 -3.78
N GLN A 151 -18.09 -10.25 -3.99
CA GLN A 151 -17.69 -11.27 -4.96
C GLN A 151 -17.31 -12.62 -4.33
N SER A 152 -16.89 -12.64 -3.06
CA SER A 152 -16.48 -13.85 -2.33
C SER A 152 -15.48 -14.75 -3.08
N GLY A 153 -14.66 -14.16 -3.96
CA GLY A 153 -13.66 -14.85 -4.77
C GLY A 153 -12.27 -14.83 -4.13
N MET A 154 -11.39 -15.73 -4.58
CA MET A 154 -9.99 -15.77 -4.14
C MET A 154 -9.27 -14.45 -4.49
N SER A 155 -9.60 -13.86 -5.65
CA SER A 155 -9.04 -12.59 -6.13
C SER A 155 -9.37 -11.44 -5.19
N SER A 156 -10.62 -11.30 -4.76
CA SER A 156 -11.03 -10.23 -3.84
C SER A 156 -10.49 -10.42 -2.42
N LEU A 157 -10.30 -11.67 -1.98
CA LEU A 157 -9.63 -11.99 -0.72
C LEU A 157 -8.16 -11.55 -0.72
N LEU A 158 -7.43 -11.79 -1.82
CA LEU A 158 -6.05 -11.32 -1.97
C LEU A 158 -5.96 -9.78 -1.93
N GLY A 159 -6.92 -9.09 -2.56
CA GLY A 159 -7.01 -7.63 -2.53
C GLY A 159 -7.24 -7.09 -1.12
N PHE A 160 -8.12 -7.74 -0.36
CA PHE A 160 -8.39 -7.39 1.04
C PHE A 160 -7.19 -7.64 1.96
N LEU A 161 -6.50 -8.79 1.82
CA LEU A 161 -5.25 -9.07 2.54
C LEU A 161 -4.15 -8.08 2.17
N GLY A 162 -4.07 -7.67 0.91
CA GLY A 162 -3.17 -6.61 0.44
C GLY A 162 -3.45 -5.27 1.13
N ALA A 163 -4.72 -4.86 1.23
CA ALA A 163 -5.11 -3.65 1.93
C ALA A 163 -4.78 -3.71 3.45
N LEU A 164 -5.07 -4.84 4.10
CA LEU A 164 -4.75 -5.09 5.52
C LEU A 164 -3.25 -5.02 5.80
N THR A 165 -2.43 -5.66 4.95
CA THR A 165 -0.97 -5.61 5.06
C THR A 165 -0.43 -4.20 4.82
N MET A 166 -1.07 -3.41 3.95
CA MET A 166 -0.74 -1.99 3.77
C MET A 166 -1.00 -1.16 5.04
N VAL A 167 -2.13 -1.39 5.72
CA VAL A 167 -2.43 -0.74 7.02
C VAL A 167 -1.40 -1.12 8.07
N LEU A 168 -1.06 -2.41 8.17
CA LEU A 168 -0.05 -2.88 9.12
C LEU A 168 1.32 -2.25 8.85
N SER A 169 1.73 -2.14 7.58
CA SER A 169 2.97 -1.47 7.20
C SER A 169 2.98 0.00 7.62
N ALA A 170 1.87 0.72 7.37
CA ALA A 170 1.73 2.12 7.76
C ALA A 170 1.74 2.32 9.29
N MET A 171 1.11 1.41 10.05
CA MET A 171 1.19 1.42 11.51
C MET A 171 2.63 1.22 12.00
N LEU A 172 3.34 0.24 11.42
CA LEU A 172 4.75 -0.01 11.76
C LEU A 172 5.63 1.20 11.45
N LEU A 173 5.41 1.87 10.32
CA LEU A 173 6.10 3.10 9.95
C LEU A 173 5.85 4.23 10.96
N ALA A 174 4.60 4.41 11.39
CA ALA A 174 4.24 5.39 12.41
C ALA A 174 4.91 5.09 13.76
N LEU A 175 5.02 3.81 14.13
CA LEU A 175 5.66 3.37 15.37
C LEU A 175 7.20 3.52 15.34
N ASP A 176 7.85 3.15 14.23
CA ASP A 176 9.30 3.22 14.04
C ASP A 176 9.81 4.65 14.13
N LYS A 177 9.08 5.60 13.51
CA LYS A 177 9.41 7.02 13.52
C LYS A 177 9.41 7.63 14.93
N TYR A 178 8.71 7.02 15.89
CA TYR A 178 8.61 7.52 17.26
C TYR A 178 9.52 6.80 18.26
N ARG A 179 9.69 5.47 18.16
CA ARG A 179 10.20 4.69 19.30
C ARG A 179 11.52 3.97 19.09
N PHE A 180 11.87 3.57 17.86
CA PHE A 180 13.05 2.74 17.63
C PHE A 180 13.64 3.00 16.26
N HIS A 181 14.80 3.63 16.17
CA HIS A 181 15.56 3.72 14.90
C HIS A 181 16.24 2.39 14.53
N SER A 182 15.62 1.26 14.87
CA SER A 182 16.21 -0.08 14.78
C SER A 182 16.20 -0.57 13.35
N ARG A 183 17.34 -1.11 12.88
CA ARG A 183 17.47 -1.66 11.53
C ARG A 183 16.39 -2.70 11.23
N ARG A 184 16.05 -3.56 12.21
CA ARG A 184 15.04 -4.65 12.09
C ARG A 184 13.63 -4.14 11.75
N ALA A 185 13.23 -2.99 12.27
CA ALA A 185 11.92 -2.43 12.01
C ALA A 185 11.78 -1.95 10.55
N ARG A 186 12.87 -1.42 9.95
CA ARG A 186 12.89 -1.04 8.53
C ARG A 186 12.69 -2.24 7.58
N TYR A 187 13.20 -3.42 7.94
CA TYR A 187 12.92 -4.66 7.17
C TYR A 187 11.44 -5.01 7.22
N ALA A 188 10.85 -4.99 8.42
CA ALA A 188 9.44 -5.35 8.60
C ALA A 188 8.52 -4.38 7.86
N ILE A 189 8.81 -3.07 7.90
CA ILE A 189 8.06 -2.04 7.19
C ILE A 189 8.16 -2.23 5.68
N SER A 190 9.39 -2.30 5.15
CA SER A 190 9.62 -2.44 3.70
C SER A 190 9.08 -3.75 3.16
N GLY A 191 9.27 -4.85 3.90
CA GLY A 191 8.78 -6.17 3.50
C GLY A 191 7.25 -6.24 3.46
N SER A 192 6.58 -5.78 4.52
CA SER A 192 5.10 -5.73 4.57
C SER A 192 4.52 -4.81 3.49
N TYR A 193 5.24 -3.75 3.15
CA TYR A 193 4.84 -2.79 2.13
C TYR A 193 4.86 -3.36 0.71
N TYR A 194 5.95 -4.01 0.29
CA TYR A 194 6.00 -4.66 -1.02
C TYR A 194 5.11 -5.89 -1.08
N LEU A 195 4.95 -6.59 0.04
CA LEU A 195 4.00 -7.69 0.14
C LEU A 195 2.57 -7.21 -0.11
N ALA A 196 2.18 -6.06 0.43
CA ALA A 196 0.88 -5.45 0.18
C ALA A 196 0.65 -5.19 -1.31
N HIS A 197 1.63 -4.59 -2.00
CA HIS A 197 1.54 -4.31 -3.44
C HIS A 197 1.50 -5.59 -4.27
N ALA A 198 2.31 -6.60 -3.91
CA ALA A 198 2.30 -7.89 -4.55
C ALA A 198 0.92 -8.57 -4.43
N LEU A 199 0.27 -8.48 -3.26
CA LEU A 199 -1.08 -9.04 -3.04
C LEU A 199 -2.16 -8.28 -3.82
N ILE A 200 -2.09 -6.95 -3.88
CA ILE A 200 -3.03 -6.13 -4.67
C ILE A 200 -2.88 -6.43 -6.17
N VAL A 201 -1.66 -6.57 -6.67
CA VAL A 201 -1.43 -6.93 -8.08
C VAL A 201 -1.82 -8.38 -8.35
N ALA A 202 -1.58 -9.30 -7.41
CA ALA A 202 -2.03 -10.69 -7.53
C ALA A 202 -3.56 -10.76 -7.66
N SER A 203 -4.27 -9.97 -6.85
CA SER A 203 -5.73 -9.83 -6.90
C SER A 203 -6.25 -9.36 -8.26
N ALA A 204 -5.48 -8.57 -8.99
CA ALA A 204 -5.85 -8.07 -10.32
C ALA A 204 -5.55 -9.06 -11.46
N ILE A 205 -4.70 -10.06 -11.23
CA ILE A 205 -4.30 -11.04 -12.24
C ILE A 205 -5.10 -12.35 -12.10
N SER A 206 -5.53 -12.67 -10.88
CA SER A 206 -6.26 -13.91 -10.54
C SER A 206 -7.73 -13.84 -10.88
#